data_AF-A0A8J7KY03-F1
#
_entry.id   AF-A0A8J7KY03-F1
#
_cell.length_a   1.000
_cell.length_b   1.000
_cell.length_c   1.000
_cell.angle_alpha   90.00
_cell.angle_beta   90.00
_cell.angle_gamma   90.00
#
_symmetry.space_group_name_H-M   'P 1'
#
loop_
_entity.id
_entity.type
_entity.pdbx_description
1 polymer ?
#
loop_
_entity_poly.entity_id
_entity_poly.type
_entity_poly.pdbx_seq_one_letter_code
_entity_poly.pdbx_strand_id
1 'polypeptide(L)'
;MTGQNQSSARFRSATEFPKTIERLNNTEADKLYKEMRDCLIFTNRSRSQLLRRNEEHKQSALRLKTDVERLQVMMSQLKLEKEQLASGNRQIVTDLEREIGSMAGYLDQLSTAFDSVSDIDNPDKAHWSYLSFPNRFFKFIGAIRAIVLWWREDKDEEIAALKTTSVSQSYLPSEIEVTTNEERIEKPQMHTDPASQGRSLLDK
;
A
#
# COMPACT_ATOMS: atom_id res chain seq x y z
N MET A 1 -46.56 23.21 43.24
CA MET A 1 -46.10 21.85 42.89
C MET A 1 -44.58 21.85 42.94
N THR A 2 -44.01 21.34 44.03
CA THR A 2 -42.56 21.31 44.30
C THR A 2 -41.97 20.03 43.74
N GLY A 3 -41.33 20.13 42.57
CA GLY A 3 -40.56 19.03 41.98
C GLY A 3 -39.35 18.72 42.86
N GLN A 4 -39.41 17.59 43.56
CA GLN A 4 -38.27 16.99 44.24
C GLN A 4 -37.20 16.63 43.20
N ASN A 5 -36.19 17.49 43.05
CA ASN A 5 -34.89 17.08 42.56
C ASN A 5 -34.32 16.11 43.60
N GLN A 6 -34.63 14.82 43.46
CA GLN A 6 -33.86 13.77 44.10
C GLN A 6 -32.48 13.75 43.43
N SER A 7 -31.65 14.72 43.82
CA SER A 7 -30.20 14.66 43.62
C SER A 7 -29.77 13.28 44.06
N SER A 8 -29.20 12.50 43.15
CA SER A 8 -28.64 11.20 43.49
C SER A 8 -27.69 11.45 44.67
N ALA A 9 -28.03 10.90 45.84
CA ALA A 9 -27.48 11.28 47.15
C ALA A 9 -25.97 11.04 47.30
N ARG A 10 -25.29 10.67 46.21
CA ARG A 10 -23.87 10.32 46.14
C ARG A 10 -22.96 11.51 45.83
N PHE A 11 -23.48 12.58 45.24
CA PHE A 11 -22.67 13.75 44.86
C PHE A 11 -23.27 15.03 45.42
N ARG A 12 -22.92 15.34 46.68
CA ARG A 12 -23.20 16.65 47.29
C ARG A 12 -22.09 17.64 46.93
N SER A 13 -22.45 18.89 46.68
CA SER A 13 -21.46 19.95 46.47
C SER A 13 -20.61 20.11 47.73
N ALA A 14 -19.31 20.43 47.57
CA ALA A 14 -18.41 20.73 48.69
C ALA A 14 -18.94 21.88 49.58
N THR A 15 -19.81 22.73 49.04
CA THR A 15 -20.48 23.82 49.75
C THR A 15 -21.63 23.38 50.66
N GLU A 16 -22.11 22.15 50.54
CA GLU A 16 -23.16 21.59 51.42
C GLU A 16 -22.60 21.01 52.73
N PHE A 17 -21.28 20.89 52.87
CA PHE A 17 -20.68 20.39 54.11
C PHE A 17 -20.64 21.50 55.18
N PRO A 18 -21.10 21.22 56.42
CA PRO A 18 -21.04 22.19 57.50
C PRO A 18 -19.59 22.59 57.78
N LYS A 19 -19.33 23.89 57.89
CA LYS A 19 -18.00 24.43 58.24
C LYS A 19 -17.58 24.13 59.68
N THR A 20 -18.54 23.83 60.56
CA THR A 20 -18.33 23.61 62.00
C THR A 20 -19.23 22.49 62.51
N ILE A 21 -18.66 21.57 63.29
CA ILE A 21 -19.34 20.43 63.93
C ILE A 21 -19.68 20.67 65.41
N GLU A 22 -19.39 21.85 65.95
CA GLU A 22 -19.50 22.19 67.38
C GLU A 22 -20.91 22.03 67.98
N ARG A 23 -21.95 21.99 67.14
CA ARG A 23 -23.36 21.85 67.56
C ARG A 23 -23.98 20.51 67.20
N LEU A 24 -23.21 19.59 66.60
CA LEU A 24 -23.72 18.30 66.15
C LEU A 24 -23.60 17.27 67.29
N ASN A 25 -24.61 16.42 67.43
CA ASN A 25 -24.54 15.31 68.38
C ASN A 25 -23.44 14.32 67.95
N ASN A 26 -22.76 13.67 68.89
CA ASN A 26 -21.61 12.80 68.60
C ASN A 26 -21.94 11.71 67.56
N THR A 27 -23.16 11.16 67.62
CA THR A 27 -23.63 10.13 66.67
C THR A 27 -23.83 10.66 65.25
N GLU A 28 -24.28 11.90 65.10
CA GLU A 28 -24.44 12.56 63.81
C GLU A 28 -23.10 12.99 63.23
N ALA A 29 -22.16 13.41 64.08
CA ALA A 29 -20.80 13.77 63.69
C ALA A 29 -20.04 12.55 63.13
N ASP A 30 -20.17 11.40 63.78
CA ASP A 30 -19.54 10.14 63.34
C ASP A 30 -20.10 9.66 61.99
N LYS A 31 -21.40 9.86 61.77
CA LYS A 31 -22.05 9.55 60.49
C LYS A 31 -21.58 10.47 59.38
N LEU A 32 -21.53 11.78 59.63
CA LEU A 32 -21.03 12.77 58.66
C LEU A 32 -19.56 12.50 58.31
N TYR A 33 -18.73 12.15 59.29
CA TYR A 33 -17.33 11.82 59.06
C TYR A 33 -17.16 10.59 58.17
N LYS A 34 -17.96 9.54 58.37
CA LYS A 34 -17.97 8.35 57.50
C LYS A 34 -18.38 8.71 56.07
N GLU A 35 -19.44 9.50 55.89
CA GLU A 35 -19.89 9.95 54.57
C GLU A 35 -18.83 10.82 53.86
N MET A 36 -18.18 11.74 54.58
CA MET A 36 -17.07 12.54 54.04
C MET A 36 -15.89 11.68 53.61
N ARG A 37 -15.52 10.70 54.44
CA ARG A 37 -14.44 9.75 54.13
C ARG A 37 -14.76 8.96 52.86
N ASP A 38 -15.99 8.47 52.72
CA ASP A 38 -16.41 7.71 51.54
C ASP A 38 -16.43 8.58 50.28
N CYS A 39 -16.88 9.84 50.38
CA CYS A 39 -16.83 10.80 49.28
C CYS A 39 -15.39 11.09 48.83
N LEU A 40 -14.46 11.25 49.78
CA LEU A 40 -13.03 11.45 49.50
C LEU A 40 -12.40 10.23 48.82
N ILE A 41 -12.67 9.02 49.33
CA ILE A 41 -12.18 7.77 48.73
C ILE A 41 -12.70 7.64 47.30
N PHE A 42 -14.00 7.88 47.09
CA PHE A 42 -14.60 7.80 45.76
C PHE A 42 -13.98 8.82 44.80
N THR A 43 -13.80 10.06 45.24
CA THR A 43 -13.20 11.13 44.42
C THR A 43 -11.74 10.83 44.07
N ASN A 44 -10.98 10.24 45.00
CA ASN A 44 -9.60 9.86 44.74
C ASN A 44 -9.51 8.68 43.76
N ARG A 45 -10.40 7.69 43.91
CA ARG A 45 -10.52 6.56 42.98
C ARG A 45 -10.93 7.04 41.58
N SER A 46 -11.90 7.96 41.47
CA SER A 46 -12.33 8.50 40.17
C SER A 46 -11.21 9.32 39.52
N ARG A 47 -10.47 10.12 40.29
CA ARG A 47 -9.29 10.85 39.79
C ARG A 47 -8.22 9.89 39.26
N SER A 48 -7.92 8.83 40.00
CA SER A 48 -6.95 7.82 39.59
C SER A 48 -7.38 7.10 38.30
N GLN A 49 -8.66 6.80 38.16
CA GLN A 49 -9.22 6.24 36.92
C GLN A 49 -9.16 7.20 35.74
N LEU A 50 -9.41 8.49 35.96
CA LEU A 50 -9.29 9.51 34.92
C LEU A 50 -7.84 9.67 34.44
N LEU A 51 -6.87 9.67 35.36
CA LEU A 51 -5.45 9.71 35.02
C LEU A 51 -5.04 8.49 34.18
N ARG A 52 -5.49 7.29 34.59
CA ARG A 52 -5.23 6.07 33.83
C ARG A 52 -5.82 6.13 32.43
N ARG A 53 -7.10 6.52 32.28
CA ARG A 53 -7.73 6.65 30.96
C ARG A 53 -7.03 7.69 30.09
N ASN A 54 -6.60 8.81 30.68
CA ASN A 54 -5.87 9.84 29.95
C ASN A 54 -4.54 9.29 29.39
N GLU A 55 -3.81 8.54 30.21
CA GLU A 55 -2.56 7.92 29.77
C GLU A 55 -2.80 6.83 28.70
N GLU A 56 -3.84 6.01 28.85
CA GLU A 56 -4.26 5.03 27.82
C GLU A 56 -4.56 5.74 26.49
N HIS A 57 -5.33 6.83 26.51
CA HIS A 57 -5.62 7.61 25.29
C HIS A 57 -4.37 8.23 24.68
N LYS A 58 -3.45 8.75 25.50
CA LYS A 58 -2.17 9.29 25.03
C LYS A 58 -1.34 8.23 24.34
N GLN A 59 -1.27 7.01 24.89
CA GLN A 59 -0.56 5.90 24.28
C GLN A 59 -1.22 5.46 22.96
N SER A 60 -2.54 5.38 22.91
CA SER A 60 -3.27 5.09 21.66
C SER A 60 -3.03 6.15 20.59
N ALA A 61 -3.04 7.44 20.95
CA ALA A 61 -2.77 8.53 20.03
C ALA A 61 -1.33 8.49 19.48
N LEU A 62 -0.36 8.14 20.33
CA LEU A 62 1.03 7.96 19.89
C LEU A 62 1.17 6.79 18.90
N ARG A 63 0.51 5.66 19.17
CA ARG A 63 0.51 4.51 18.24
C ARG A 63 -0.11 4.89 16.89
N LEU A 64 -1.28 5.54 16.92
CA LEU A 64 -1.95 5.99 15.70
C LEU A 64 -1.07 6.96 14.90
N LYS A 65 -0.37 7.88 15.57
CA LYS A 65 0.58 8.78 14.90
C LYS A 65 1.67 7.99 14.17
N THR A 66 2.28 7.02 14.83
CA THR A 66 3.31 6.16 14.22
C THR A 66 2.77 5.38 13.02
N ASP A 67 1.55 4.87 13.11
CA ASP A 67 0.90 4.14 12.01
C ASP A 67 0.63 5.05 10.81
N VAL A 68 0.17 6.28 11.06
CA VAL A 68 -0.04 7.29 10.01
C VAL A 68 1.28 7.68 9.34
N GLU A 69 2.36 7.87 10.11
CA GLU A 69 3.68 8.15 9.56
C GLU A 69 4.18 7.00 8.68
N ARG A 70 4.00 5.75 9.11
CA ARG A 70 4.33 4.56 8.31
C ARG A 70 3.50 4.51 7.01
N LEU A 71 2.21 4.76 7.08
CA LEU A 71 1.32 4.82 5.91
C LEU A 71 1.76 5.91 4.93
N GLN A 72 2.17 7.08 5.44
CA GLN A 72 2.66 8.17 4.60
C GLN A 72 3.95 7.79 3.86
N VAL A 73 4.88 7.08 4.53
CA VAL A 73 6.08 6.55 3.91
C VAL A 73 5.72 5.55 2.81
N MET A 74 4.85 4.57 3.08
CA MET A 74 4.41 3.59 2.09
C MET A 74 3.73 4.25 0.88
N MET A 75 2.89 5.26 1.13
CA MET A 75 2.21 6.00 0.05
C MET A 75 3.20 6.79 -0.81
N SER A 76 4.27 7.34 -0.21
CA SER A 76 5.34 8.01 -0.95
C SER A 76 6.14 7.03 -1.82
N GLN A 77 6.43 5.82 -1.32
CA GLN A 77 7.09 4.76 -2.08
C GLN A 77 6.23 4.30 -3.25
N LEU A 78 4.94 4.02 -3.02
CA LEU A 78 4.01 3.60 -4.05
C LEU A 78 3.83 4.67 -5.16
N LYS A 79 3.87 5.95 -4.78
CA LYS A 79 3.84 7.05 -5.74
C LYS A 79 5.08 7.03 -6.65
N LEU A 80 6.25 6.81 -6.07
CA LEU A 80 7.52 6.75 -6.80
C LEU A 80 7.56 5.52 -7.74
N GLU A 81 7.14 4.35 -7.28
CA GLU A 81 7.02 3.15 -8.10
C GLU A 81 6.05 3.35 -9.27
N LYS A 82 4.91 4.00 -9.04
CA LYS A 82 3.95 4.30 -10.11
C LYS A 82 4.53 5.26 -11.15
N GLU A 83 5.30 6.25 -10.73
CA GLU A 83 5.96 7.18 -11.64
C GLU A 83 7.03 6.47 -12.48
N GLN A 84 7.83 5.61 -11.84
CA GLN A 84 8.81 4.76 -12.53
C GLN A 84 8.14 3.82 -13.54
N LEU A 85 7.04 3.15 -13.16
CA LEU A 85 6.29 2.28 -14.05
C LEU A 85 5.69 3.05 -15.23
N ALA A 86 5.15 4.24 -14.98
CA ALA A 86 4.63 5.10 -16.04
C ALA A 86 5.74 5.57 -17.01
N SER A 87 6.93 5.91 -16.50
CA SER A 87 8.08 6.22 -17.36
C SER A 87 8.56 5.01 -18.16
N GLY A 88 8.63 3.83 -17.55
CA GLY A 88 9.01 2.60 -18.23
C GLY A 88 8.04 2.24 -19.35
N ASN A 89 6.73 2.35 -19.10
CA ASN A 89 5.71 2.11 -20.11
C ASN A 89 5.80 3.10 -21.29
N ARG A 90 6.08 4.38 -21.01
CA ARG A 90 6.30 5.36 -22.09
C ARG A 90 7.52 4.99 -22.93
N GLN A 91 8.60 4.55 -22.30
CA GLN A 91 9.80 4.13 -23.00
C GLN A 91 9.53 2.91 -23.89
N ILE A 92 8.83 1.90 -23.37
CA ILE A 92 8.42 0.71 -24.15
C ILE A 92 7.56 1.12 -25.35
N VAL A 93 6.59 2.01 -25.16
CA VAL A 93 5.75 2.51 -26.27
C VAL A 93 6.60 3.25 -27.30
N THR A 94 7.53 4.11 -26.89
CA THR A 94 8.40 4.81 -27.85
C THR A 94 9.35 3.86 -28.58
N ASP A 95 9.83 2.81 -27.92
CA ASP A 95 10.68 1.79 -28.54
C ASP A 95 9.88 0.99 -29.58
N LEU A 96 8.65 0.60 -29.25
CA LEU A 96 7.72 -0.04 -30.18
C LEU A 96 7.34 0.87 -31.36
N GLU A 97 7.08 2.15 -31.13
CA GLU A 97 6.81 3.11 -32.21
C GLU A 97 8.01 3.25 -33.16
N ARG A 98 9.23 3.29 -32.60
CA ARG A 98 10.46 3.30 -33.39
C ARG A 98 10.62 2.02 -34.20
N GLU A 99 10.32 0.87 -33.60
CA GLU A 99 10.37 -0.44 -34.26
C GLU A 99 9.37 -0.50 -35.42
N ILE A 100 8.11 -0.14 -35.19
CA ILE A 100 7.07 -0.07 -36.22
C ILE A 100 7.49 0.88 -37.35
N GLY A 101 8.08 2.03 -37.02
CA GLY A 101 8.63 2.97 -38.00
C GLY A 101 9.72 2.35 -38.86
N SER A 102 10.66 1.62 -38.25
CA SER A 102 11.73 0.92 -38.97
C SER A 102 11.18 -0.21 -39.86
N MET A 103 10.22 -0.99 -39.35
CA MET A 103 9.54 -2.05 -40.08
C MET A 103 8.78 -1.49 -41.29
N ALA A 104 8.06 -0.38 -41.12
CA ALA A 104 7.38 0.30 -42.22
C ALA A 104 8.39 0.78 -43.29
N GLY A 105 9.54 1.30 -42.89
CA GLY A 105 10.62 1.69 -43.80
C GLY A 105 11.20 0.50 -44.58
N TYR A 106 11.41 -0.64 -43.91
CA TYR A 106 11.84 -1.87 -44.58
C TYR A 106 10.79 -2.44 -45.53
N LEU A 107 9.50 -2.35 -45.17
CA LEU A 107 8.41 -2.76 -46.05
C LEU A 107 8.28 -1.87 -47.28
N ASP A 108 8.49 -0.56 -47.15
CA ASP A 108 8.51 0.38 -48.28
C ASP A 108 9.72 0.11 -49.21
N GLN A 109 10.89 -0.21 -48.65
CA GLN A 109 12.04 -0.67 -49.43
C GLN A 109 11.76 -1.99 -50.16
N LEU A 110 11.04 -2.92 -49.53
CA LEU A 110 10.63 -4.17 -50.16
C LEU A 110 9.58 -3.94 -51.25
N SER A 111 8.63 -3.04 -51.03
CA SER A 111 7.61 -2.67 -52.01
C SER A 111 8.22 -1.98 -53.23
N THR A 112 9.10 -1.01 -53.03
CA THR A 112 9.82 -0.33 -54.13
C THR A 112 10.74 -1.30 -54.89
N ALA A 113 11.38 -2.24 -54.20
CA ALA A 113 12.14 -3.32 -54.84
C ALA A 113 11.23 -4.26 -55.63
N PHE A 114 10.02 -4.57 -55.13
CA PHE A 114 9.03 -5.37 -55.84
C PHE A 114 8.49 -4.66 -57.09
N ASP A 115 8.13 -3.37 -57.00
CA ASP A 115 7.67 -2.59 -58.14
C ASP A 115 8.76 -2.47 -59.23
N SER A 116 10.03 -2.38 -58.83
CA SER A 116 11.14 -2.38 -59.79
C SER A 116 11.31 -3.68 -60.58
N VAL A 117 10.75 -4.78 -60.06
CA VAL A 117 10.71 -6.11 -60.67
C VAL A 117 9.38 -6.35 -61.39
N SER A 118 8.25 -5.78 -60.94
CA SER A 118 6.94 -5.89 -61.61
C SER A 118 6.84 -5.04 -62.88
N ASP A 119 7.56 -3.91 -62.95
CA ASP A 119 7.63 -3.00 -64.11
C ASP A 119 8.37 -3.62 -65.33
N ILE A 120 8.66 -4.93 -65.25
CA ILE A 120 9.20 -5.80 -66.31
C ILE A 120 8.09 -6.36 -67.21
N ASP A 121 6.85 -6.44 -66.74
CA ASP A 121 5.68 -6.92 -67.53
C ASP A 121 5.06 -5.84 -68.43
N ASN A 122 5.64 -4.62 -68.44
CA ASN A 122 5.23 -3.55 -69.34
C ASN A 122 5.89 -3.72 -70.72
N PRO A 123 5.12 -4.01 -71.79
CA PRO A 123 5.67 -4.36 -73.10
C PRO A 123 6.45 -3.22 -73.78
N ASP A 124 6.27 -1.97 -73.34
CA ASP A 124 6.90 -0.79 -73.96
C ASP A 124 8.37 -0.56 -73.53
N LYS A 125 8.88 -1.25 -72.49
CA LYS A 125 10.26 -1.08 -71.97
C LYS A 125 11.19 -2.30 -72.21
N ALA A 126 10.68 -3.34 -72.87
CA ALA A 126 11.32 -4.66 -72.96
C ALA A 126 12.70 -4.67 -73.64
N HIS A 127 12.97 -3.74 -74.57
CA HIS A 127 14.21 -3.75 -75.37
C HIS A 127 15.48 -3.35 -74.61
N TRP A 128 15.37 -2.65 -73.47
CA TRP A 128 16.50 -2.30 -72.60
C TRP A 128 16.51 -3.08 -71.27
N SER A 129 15.45 -3.86 -70.99
CA SER A 129 15.22 -4.53 -69.71
C SER A 129 16.19 -5.71 -69.46
N TYR A 130 16.51 -6.49 -70.50
CA TYR A 130 17.32 -7.72 -70.39
C TYR A 130 18.74 -7.52 -69.84
N LEU A 131 19.38 -6.37 -70.11
CA LEU A 131 20.75 -6.08 -69.62
C LEU A 131 20.78 -5.66 -68.14
N SER A 132 19.65 -5.23 -67.57
CA SER A 132 19.57 -4.77 -66.17
C SER A 132 18.92 -5.80 -65.22
N PHE A 133 18.41 -6.90 -65.78
CA PHE A 133 17.67 -7.95 -65.10
C PHE A 133 18.42 -8.60 -63.90
N PRO A 134 19.69 -9.06 -64.03
CA PRO A 134 20.39 -9.66 -62.90
C PRO A 134 20.60 -8.64 -61.78
N ASN A 135 20.97 -7.40 -62.11
CA ASN A 135 21.26 -6.37 -61.11
C ASN A 135 20.01 -5.97 -60.30
N ARG A 136 18.82 -5.96 -60.92
CA ARG A 136 17.55 -5.66 -60.23
C ARG A 136 17.08 -6.83 -59.34
N PHE A 137 17.22 -8.07 -59.82
CA PHE A 137 16.90 -9.25 -59.01
C PHE A 137 17.84 -9.41 -57.81
N PHE A 138 19.14 -9.14 -57.96
CA PHE A 138 20.09 -9.12 -56.84
C PHE A 138 19.79 -8.02 -55.83
N LYS A 139 19.25 -6.86 -56.26
CA LYS A 139 18.78 -5.82 -55.33
C LYS A 139 17.57 -6.27 -54.52
N PHE A 140 16.62 -6.97 -55.13
CA PHE A 140 15.46 -7.53 -54.43
C PHE A 140 15.87 -8.62 -53.41
N ILE A 141 16.73 -9.57 -53.81
CA ILE A 141 17.27 -10.58 -52.90
C ILE A 141 18.15 -9.94 -51.81
N GLY A 142 18.87 -8.86 -52.14
CA GLY A 142 19.63 -8.05 -51.18
C GLY A 142 18.74 -7.40 -50.13
N ALA A 143 17.60 -6.84 -50.55
CA ALA A 143 16.60 -6.25 -49.64
C ALA A 143 15.96 -7.32 -48.74
N ILE A 144 15.60 -8.49 -49.28
CA ILE A 144 15.10 -9.63 -48.49
C ILE A 144 16.16 -10.08 -47.49
N ARG A 145 17.41 -10.22 -47.92
CA ARG A 145 18.51 -10.63 -47.04
C ARG A 145 18.76 -9.62 -45.93
N ALA A 146 18.63 -8.32 -46.22
CA ALA A 146 18.76 -7.26 -45.21
C ALA A 146 17.64 -7.34 -44.15
N ILE A 147 16.40 -7.60 -44.55
CA ILE A 147 15.27 -7.79 -43.63
C ILE A 147 15.46 -9.05 -42.78
N VAL A 148 15.91 -10.15 -43.39
CA VAL A 148 16.17 -11.40 -42.68
C VAL A 148 17.35 -11.28 -41.71
N LEU A 149 18.39 -10.52 -42.06
CA LEU A 149 19.52 -10.22 -41.17
C LEU A 149 19.08 -9.35 -39.99
N TRP A 150 18.34 -8.28 -40.24
CA TRP A 150 17.77 -7.42 -39.20
C TRP A 150 16.90 -8.21 -38.22
N TRP A 151 15.97 -9.04 -38.73
CA TRP A 151 15.11 -9.88 -37.88
C TRP A 151 15.88 -10.95 -37.08
N ARG A 152 17.06 -11.35 -37.55
CA ARG A 152 17.91 -12.33 -36.87
C ARG A 152 18.79 -11.68 -35.80
N GLU A 153 19.24 -10.46 -36.04
CA GLU A 153 20.09 -9.69 -35.12
C GLU A 153 19.34 -9.33 -33.82
N ASP A 154 18.03 -9.00 -33.90
CA ASP A 154 17.19 -8.75 -32.72
C ASP A 154 16.99 -9.99 -31.83
N LYS A 155 16.89 -11.19 -32.41
CA LYS A 155 16.71 -12.42 -31.62
C LYS A 155 17.94 -12.81 -30.82
N ASP A 156 19.13 -12.50 -31.33
CA ASP A 156 20.36 -12.79 -30.62
C ASP A 156 20.62 -11.78 -29.46
N GLU A 157 20.11 -10.54 -29.56
CA GLU A 157 20.15 -9.54 -28.48
C GLU A 157 19.10 -9.81 -27.38
N GLU A 158 17.86 -10.18 -27.72
CA GLU A 158 16.83 -10.55 -26.71
C GLU A 158 17.25 -11.77 -25.87
N ILE A 159 17.90 -12.77 -26.47
CA ILE A 159 18.38 -13.97 -25.76
C ILE A 159 19.55 -13.64 -24.82
N ALA A 160 20.34 -12.61 -25.14
CA ALA A 160 21.42 -12.11 -24.27
C ALA A 160 20.87 -11.30 -23.08
N ALA A 161 19.86 -10.45 -23.31
CA ALA A 161 19.21 -9.63 -22.28
C ALA A 161 18.36 -10.45 -21.29
N LEU A 162 17.75 -11.55 -21.74
CA LEU A 162 17.01 -12.48 -20.89
C LEU A 162 17.93 -13.36 -20.01
N LYS A 163 19.19 -13.56 -20.38
CA LYS A 163 20.17 -14.30 -19.57
C LYS A 163 20.76 -13.49 -18.42
N THR A 164 20.82 -12.16 -18.53
CA THR A 164 21.31 -11.27 -17.46
C THR A 164 20.20 -10.81 -16.51
N THR A 165 18.94 -10.98 -16.90
CA THR A 165 17.76 -10.64 -16.09
C THR A 165 17.15 -11.92 -15.51
N SER A 166 17.97 -12.78 -14.88
CA SER A 166 17.44 -13.76 -13.92
C SER A 166 16.99 -12.99 -12.69
N VAL A 167 15.75 -12.53 -12.76
CA VAL A 167 14.95 -11.99 -11.68
C VAL A 167 15.22 -12.79 -10.40
N SER A 168 15.83 -12.15 -9.40
CA SER A 168 15.69 -12.55 -8.01
C SER A 168 14.20 -12.55 -7.71
N GLN A 169 13.62 -13.74 -7.80
CA GLN A 169 12.27 -14.02 -7.38
C GLN A 169 12.24 -13.77 -5.86
N SER A 170 11.80 -12.58 -5.46
CA SER A 170 11.55 -12.27 -4.07
C SER A 170 10.38 -13.14 -3.63
N TYR A 171 10.69 -14.26 -2.99
CA TYR A 171 9.72 -15.07 -2.28
C TYR A 171 9.04 -14.17 -1.24
N LEU A 172 7.80 -13.78 -1.51
CA LEU A 172 6.88 -13.35 -0.47
C LEU A 172 6.81 -14.49 0.56
N PRO A 173 6.94 -14.24 1.86
CA PRO A 173 6.66 -15.26 2.88
C PRO A 173 5.16 -15.56 2.83
N SER A 174 4.80 -16.61 2.09
CA SER A 174 3.52 -17.27 2.23
C SER A 174 3.62 -18.16 3.46
N GLU A 175 3.33 -17.58 4.63
CA GLU A 175 3.09 -18.37 5.84
C GLU A 175 1.92 -17.74 6.61
N ILE A 176 0.73 -17.94 6.06
CA ILE A 176 -0.51 -17.88 6.82
C ILE A 176 -1.20 -19.21 6.53
N GLU A 177 -1.67 -19.86 7.60
CA GLU A 177 -2.30 -21.20 7.66
C GLU A 177 -1.24 -22.31 7.76
N VAL A 178 -0.78 -22.74 8.95
CA VAL A 178 -1.44 -23.79 9.75
C VAL A 178 -1.16 -23.72 11.28
N THR A 179 -0.29 -22.84 11.79
CA THR A 179 0.27 -22.97 13.17
C THR A 179 -0.30 -22.03 14.25
N THR A 180 -1.46 -21.40 14.03
CA THR A 180 -1.95 -20.34 14.95
C THR A 180 -2.42 -20.84 16.33
N ASN A 181 -2.72 -22.13 16.48
CA ASN A 181 -3.21 -22.69 17.76
C ASN A 181 -2.09 -23.29 18.63
N GLU A 182 -1.07 -23.91 18.03
CA GLU A 182 -0.02 -24.60 18.79
C GLU A 182 0.96 -23.61 19.43
N GLU A 183 1.33 -22.55 18.70
CA GLU A 183 2.20 -21.49 19.22
C GLU A 183 1.55 -20.72 20.39
N ARG A 184 0.21 -20.61 20.37
CA ARG A 184 -0.59 -19.99 21.44
C ARG A 184 -0.57 -20.79 22.74
N ILE A 185 -0.42 -22.11 22.66
CA ILE A 185 -0.32 -23.01 23.81
C ILE A 185 1.07 -22.95 24.41
N GLU A 186 2.11 -22.90 23.56
CA GLU A 186 3.51 -22.89 24.02
C GLU A 186 3.97 -21.56 24.61
N LYS A 187 3.44 -20.42 24.13
CA LYS A 187 3.87 -19.08 24.58
C LYS A 187 2.68 -18.12 24.83
N PRO A 188 1.84 -18.39 25.86
CA PRO A 188 0.65 -17.58 26.13
C PRO A 188 0.95 -16.12 26.49
N GLN A 189 2.19 -15.79 26.88
CA GLN A 189 2.62 -14.45 27.27
C GLN A 189 2.81 -13.49 26.09
N MET A 190 2.99 -14.04 24.88
CA MET A 190 3.23 -13.26 23.64
C MET A 190 1.92 -12.87 22.95
N HIS A 191 0.80 -13.46 23.34
CA HIS A 191 -0.50 -13.24 22.72
C HIS A 191 -1.42 -12.49 23.68
N THR A 192 -1.99 -11.38 23.21
CA THR A 192 -3.06 -10.70 23.94
C THR A 192 -4.38 -11.41 23.66
N ASP A 193 -5.05 -11.89 24.71
CA ASP A 193 -6.35 -12.55 24.55
C ASP A 193 -7.38 -11.51 24.07
N PRO A 194 -8.05 -11.70 22.92
CA PRO A 194 -9.12 -10.80 22.48
C PRO A 194 -10.26 -10.71 23.51
N ALA A 195 -10.47 -11.73 24.36
CA ALA A 195 -11.45 -11.67 25.45
C ALA A 195 -11.02 -10.79 26.64
N SER A 196 -9.75 -10.38 26.70
CA SER A 196 -9.20 -9.45 27.70
C SER A 196 -9.27 -7.98 27.26
N GLN A 197 -9.41 -7.72 25.96
CA GLN A 197 -9.60 -6.37 25.44
C GLN A 197 -11.03 -5.89 25.76
N GLY A 198 -11.16 -4.83 26.55
CA GLY A 198 -12.46 -4.21 26.87
C GLY A 198 -13.19 -4.77 28.10
N ARG A 199 -12.62 -5.74 28.84
CA ARG A 199 -13.16 -6.12 30.15
C ARG A 199 -12.86 -5.04 31.18
N SER A 200 -13.80 -4.11 31.32
CA SER A 200 -13.93 -3.31 32.54
C SER A 200 -14.14 -4.28 33.70
N LEU A 201 -13.15 -4.39 34.60
CA LEU A 201 -13.28 -5.12 35.86
C LEU A 201 -14.48 -4.54 36.64
N LEU A 202 -15.63 -5.19 36.48
CA LEU A 202 -16.84 -4.96 37.22
C LEU A 202 -16.76 -5.85 38.46
N ASP A 203 -16.02 -5.42 39.47
CA ASP A 203 -16.21 -5.96 40.82
C ASP A 203 -17.61 -5.53 41.28
N LYS A 204 -18.51 -6.51 41.40
CA LYS A 204 -19.81 -6.36 42.06
C LYS A 204 -19.63 -6.52 43.57
#